data_AF-A0A2A4TNV1-F1
#
_entry.id   AF-A0A2A4TNV1-F1
#
_cell.length_a   1.000
_cell.length_b   1.000
_cell.length_c   1.000
_cell.angle_alpha   90.00
_cell.angle_beta   90.00
_cell.angle_gamma   90.00
#
_symmetry.space_group_name_H-M   'P 1'
#
loop_
_entity.id
_entity.type
_entity.pdbx_description
1 polymer ?
#
loop_
_entity_poly.entity_id
_entity_poly.type
_entity_poly.pdbx_seq_one_letter_code
_entity_poly.pdbx_strand_id
1 'polypeptide(L)'
;MELRELKKTYRNLIKEWHPDKFTDEAKIEEAGKVSLEIIDAYHFLVSIAPATKEANLEAYAKTITEAQIDDFHHKSMLMEVTFTDGNTYEYFGVNQKLFQKFVNAKSLSNFGKRKVFNSFLYRKSKKATALA
;
A
#
# COMPACT_ATOMS: atom_id res chain seq x y z
N MET A 1 7.55 6.17 -12.30
CA MET A 1 6.57 5.54 -13.19
C MET A 1 5.37 6.48 -13.28
N GLU A 2 4.98 6.87 -14.49
CA GLU A 2 3.90 7.83 -14.73
C GLU A 2 2.53 7.18 -14.62
N LEU A 3 1.59 7.81 -13.91
CA LEU A 3 0.23 7.29 -13.71
C LEU A 3 -0.52 7.07 -15.03
N ARG A 4 -0.25 7.92 -16.03
CA ARG A 4 -0.85 7.82 -17.36
C ARG A 4 -0.44 6.54 -18.08
N GLU A 5 0.84 6.19 -18.03
CA GLU A 5 1.36 4.97 -18.65
C GLU A 5 0.83 3.74 -17.94
N LEU A 6 0.85 3.74 -16.60
CA LEU A 6 0.31 2.66 -15.79
C LEU A 6 -1.16 2.39 -16.12
N LYS A 7 -1.98 3.44 -16.24
CA LYS A 7 -3.40 3.33 -16.63
C LYS A 7 -3.58 2.84 -18.07
N LYS A 8 -2.67 3.19 -18.99
CA LYS A 8 -2.71 2.69 -20.37
C LYS A 8 -2.40 1.19 -20.41
N THR A 9 -1.34 0.75 -19.75
CA THR A 9 -0.93 -0.67 -19.68
C THR A 9 -2.01 -1.52 -19.03
N TYR A 10 -2.57 -1.08 -17.89
CA TYR A 10 -3.68 -1.74 -17.22
C TYR A 10 -4.87 -1.99 -18.16
N ARG A 11 -5.35 -0.96 -18.86
CA ARG A 11 -6.50 -1.09 -19.77
C ARG A 11 -6.23 -2.05 -20.93
N ASN A 12 -5.00 -2.04 -21.46
CA ASN A 12 -4.62 -2.95 -22.54
C ASN A 12 -4.62 -4.41 -22.05
N LEU A 13 -4.03 -4.67 -20.88
CA LEU A 13 -3.98 -6.01 -20.28
C LEU A 13 -5.37 -6.55 -19.92
N ILE A 14 -6.24 -5.73 -19.33
CA ILE A 14 -7.62 -6.14 -19.04
C ILE A 14 -8.39 -6.45 -20.33
N LYS A 15 -8.22 -5.65 -21.39
CA LYS A 15 -8.82 -5.96 -22.69
C LYS A 15 -8.30 -7.28 -23.26
N GLU A 16 -7.04 -7.61 -23.01
CA GLU A 16 -6.42 -8.83 -23.49
C GLU A 16 -6.89 -10.08 -22.74
N TRP A 17 -7.12 -9.96 -21.44
CA TRP A 17 -7.42 -11.04 -20.49
C TRP A 17 -8.84 -10.96 -19.90
N HIS A 18 -9.77 -10.27 -20.56
CA HIS A 18 -11.16 -10.26 -20.12
C HIS A 18 -11.81 -11.63 -20.39
N PRO A 19 -12.52 -12.24 -19.43
CA PRO A 19 -13.18 -13.54 -19.61
C PRO A 19 -14.07 -13.60 -20.87
N ASP A 20 -14.87 -12.55 -21.12
CA ASP A 20 -15.76 -12.44 -22.29
C ASP A 20 -15.05 -12.54 -23.66
N LYS A 21 -13.73 -12.40 -23.72
CA LYS A 21 -12.96 -12.54 -24.95
C LYS A 21 -12.80 -14.01 -25.36
N PHE A 22 -13.02 -14.95 -24.45
CA PHE A 22 -12.78 -16.38 -24.65
C PHE A 22 -14.11 -17.15 -24.64
N THR A 23 -14.17 -18.21 -25.42
CA THR A 23 -15.34 -19.11 -25.50
C THR A 23 -15.08 -20.49 -24.90
N ASP A 24 -13.81 -20.80 -24.64
CA ASP A 24 -13.37 -22.05 -24.03
C ASP A 24 -13.39 -21.91 -22.51
N GLU A 25 -14.06 -22.83 -21.81
CA GLU A 25 -14.29 -22.75 -20.37
C GLU A 25 -12.99 -22.68 -19.56
N ALA A 26 -11.97 -23.45 -19.95
CA ALA A 26 -10.68 -23.43 -19.25
C ALA A 26 -9.97 -22.08 -19.42
N LYS A 27 -10.04 -21.48 -20.61
CA LYS A 27 -9.49 -20.14 -20.86
C LYS A 27 -10.28 -19.03 -20.17
N ILE A 28 -11.60 -19.17 -20.04
CA ILE A 28 -12.44 -18.22 -19.30
C ILE A 28 -12.01 -18.20 -17.82
N GLU A 29 -11.79 -19.38 -17.22
CA GLU A 29 -11.32 -19.49 -15.83
C GLU A 29 -9.92 -18.88 -15.64
N GLU A 30 -8.99 -19.19 -16.55
CA GLU A 30 -7.64 -18.62 -16.53
C GLU A 30 -7.66 -17.09 -16.66
N ALA A 31 -8.43 -16.57 -17.62
CA ALA A 31 -8.62 -15.13 -17.82
C ALA A 31 -9.21 -14.44 -16.57
N GLY A 32 -10.13 -15.10 -15.87
CA GLY A 32 -10.65 -14.62 -14.59
C GLY A 32 -9.55 -14.45 -13.53
N LYS A 33 -8.66 -15.43 -13.39
CA LYS A 33 -7.54 -15.36 -12.42
C LYS A 33 -6.53 -14.27 -12.81
N VAL A 34 -6.12 -14.25 -14.08
CA VAL A 34 -5.12 -13.29 -14.58
C VAL A 34 -5.65 -11.85 -14.51
N SER A 35 -6.91 -11.62 -14.86
CA SER A 35 -7.52 -10.28 -14.77
C SER A 35 -7.59 -9.77 -13.33
N LEU A 36 -7.89 -10.62 -12.36
CA LEU A 36 -7.85 -10.28 -10.94
C LEU A 36 -6.43 -9.83 -10.52
N GLU A 37 -5.41 -10.61 -10.89
CA GLU A 37 -4.00 -10.26 -10.59
C GLU A 37 -3.57 -8.94 -11.23
N ILE A 38 -4.00 -8.67 -12.47
CA ILE A 38 -3.75 -7.40 -13.16
C ILE A 38 -4.39 -6.23 -12.40
N ILE A 39 -5.63 -6.40 -11.94
CA ILE A 39 -6.37 -5.38 -11.17
C ILE A 39 -5.64 -5.09 -9.86
N ASP A 40 -5.24 -6.12 -9.12
CA ASP A 40 -4.56 -5.96 -7.84
C ASP A 40 -3.18 -5.30 -8.00
N ALA A 41 -2.40 -5.74 -8.99
CA ALA A 41 -1.12 -5.14 -9.32
C ALA A 41 -1.26 -3.67 -9.73
N TYR A 42 -2.27 -3.32 -10.52
CA TYR A 42 -2.55 -1.93 -10.90
C TYR A 42 -2.82 -1.06 -9.67
N HIS A 43 -3.74 -1.48 -8.79
CA HIS A 43 -4.06 -0.72 -7.58
C HIS A 43 -2.85 -0.60 -6.65
N PHE A 44 -2.05 -1.65 -6.51
CA PHE A 44 -0.80 -1.61 -5.77
C PHE A 44 0.15 -0.54 -6.35
N LEU A 45 0.45 -0.60 -7.64
CA LEU A 45 1.36 0.35 -8.29
C LEU A 45 0.86 1.80 -8.22
N VAL A 46 -0.44 2.03 -8.38
CA VAL A 46 -1.04 3.35 -8.20
C VAL A 46 -0.84 3.84 -6.75
N SER A 47 -1.02 2.96 -5.76
CA SER A 47 -0.93 3.32 -4.34
C SER A 47 0.49 3.72 -3.88
N ILE A 48 1.53 3.24 -4.56
CA ILE A 48 2.94 3.58 -4.29
C ILE A 48 3.54 4.59 -5.28
N ALA A 49 2.77 5.03 -6.27
CA ALA A 49 3.26 5.93 -7.32
C ALA A 49 3.69 7.29 -6.72
N PRO A 50 4.75 7.94 -7.25
CA PRO A 50 5.22 9.24 -6.75
C PRO A 50 4.12 10.31 -6.72
N ALA A 51 3.33 10.41 -7.78
CA ALA A 51 2.21 11.36 -7.86
C ALA A 51 1.12 11.10 -6.80
N THR A 52 0.82 9.82 -6.51
CA THR A 52 -0.11 9.46 -5.44
C THR A 52 0.47 9.83 -4.08
N LYS A 53 1.77 9.60 -3.86
CA LYS A 53 2.46 9.97 -2.63
C LYS A 53 2.45 11.49 -2.42
N GLU A 54 2.76 12.26 -3.47
CA GLU A 54 2.76 13.72 -3.44
C GLU A 54 1.37 14.28 -3.13
N ALA A 55 0.33 13.76 -3.78
CA ALA A 55 -1.06 14.17 -3.53
C ALA A 55 -1.54 13.89 -2.10
N ASN A 56 -0.90 12.95 -1.37
CA ASN A 56 -1.25 12.61 0.01
C ASN A 56 -0.21 13.07 1.03
N LEU A 57 0.83 13.81 0.61
CA LEU A 57 2.00 14.09 1.44
C LEU A 57 1.64 14.89 2.70
N GLU A 58 0.79 15.91 2.55
CA GLU A 58 0.34 16.74 3.67
C GLU A 58 -0.45 15.93 4.69
N ALA A 59 -1.45 15.16 4.23
CA ALA A 59 -2.25 14.29 5.08
C ALA A 59 -1.38 13.26 5.81
N TYR A 60 -0.41 12.66 5.11
CA TYR A 60 0.53 11.74 5.72
C TYR A 60 1.42 12.40 6.78
N ALA A 61 1.99 13.57 6.47
CA ALA A 61 2.81 14.33 7.40
C ALA A 61 2.04 14.67 8.67
N LYS A 62 0.76 15.04 8.54
CA LYS A 62 -0.15 15.26 9.67
C LYS A 62 -0.32 14.01 10.51
N THR A 63 -0.71 12.88 9.89
CA THR A 63 -0.90 11.60 10.60
C THR A 63 0.34 11.21 11.40
N ILE A 64 1.51 11.14 10.75
CA ILE A 64 2.70 10.68 11.46
C ILE A 64 3.17 11.68 12.51
N THR A 65 2.77 12.95 12.42
CA THR A 65 3.20 14.00 13.35
C THR A 65 2.31 14.08 14.58
N GLU A 66 1.00 14.09 14.38
CA GLU A 66 -0.03 14.40 15.38
C GLU A 66 -0.67 13.15 15.99
N ALA A 67 -0.85 12.08 15.21
CA ALA A 67 -1.48 10.85 15.70
C ALA A 67 -0.49 9.98 16.49
N GLN A 68 -1.03 9.19 17.42
CA GLN A 68 -0.27 8.13 18.08
C GLN A 68 -0.42 6.83 17.29
N ILE A 69 0.45 5.87 17.59
CA ILE A 69 0.35 4.52 17.03
C ILE A 69 -0.67 3.74 17.86
N ASP A 70 -1.69 3.24 17.19
CA ASP A 70 -2.78 2.45 17.77
C ASP A 70 -2.45 0.95 17.74
N ASP A 71 -2.02 0.45 16.58
CA ASP A 71 -1.60 -0.93 16.38
C ASP A 71 -0.49 -1.04 15.32
N PHE A 72 0.27 -2.13 15.34
CA PHE A 72 1.27 -2.41 14.32
C PHE A 72 1.55 -3.90 14.18
N HIS A 73 1.83 -4.34 12.96
CA HIS A 73 2.27 -5.70 12.68
C HIS A 73 3.44 -5.73 11.70
N HIS A 74 4.14 -6.87 11.69
CA HIS A 74 5.27 -7.09 10.79
C HIS A 74 5.24 -8.52 10.27
N LYS A 75 5.37 -8.65 8.94
CA LYS A 75 5.49 -9.93 8.27
C LYS A 75 6.55 -9.83 7.19
N SER A 76 7.59 -10.66 7.30
CA SER A 76 8.73 -10.69 6.38
C SER A 76 9.44 -9.33 6.25
N MET A 77 9.16 -8.56 5.20
CA MET A 77 9.76 -7.25 4.94
C MET A 77 8.71 -6.12 4.93
N LEU A 78 7.49 -6.41 5.39
CA LEU A 78 6.38 -5.47 5.42
C LEU A 78 6.03 -5.16 6.87
N MET A 79 6.01 -3.88 7.22
CA MET A 79 5.48 -3.40 8.49
C MET A 79 4.21 -2.60 8.23
N GLU A 80 3.12 -2.92 8.90
CA GLU A 80 1.89 -2.12 8.89
C GLU A 80 1.76 -1.38 10.22
N VAL A 81 1.29 -0.13 10.15
CA VAL A 81 1.04 0.72 11.32
C VAL A 81 -0.32 1.38 11.16
N THR A 82 -1.19 1.15 12.15
CA THR A 82 -2.45 1.86 12.31
C THR A 82 -2.25 2.99 13.32
N PHE A 83 -2.72 4.18 12.95
CA PHE A 83 -2.65 5.37 13.78
C PHE A 83 -4.01 5.65 14.43
N THR A 84 -4.01 6.40 15.53
CA THR A 84 -5.22 6.75 16.28
C THR A 84 -6.19 7.65 15.51
N ASP A 85 -5.78 8.20 14.37
CA ASP A 85 -6.65 8.93 13.43
C ASP A 85 -7.40 7.98 12.47
N GLY A 86 -7.26 6.67 12.65
CA GLY A 86 -7.91 5.63 11.86
C GLY A 86 -7.18 5.30 10.54
N ASN A 87 -6.08 5.97 10.22
CA ASN A 87 -5.32 5.67 9.01
C ASN A 87 -4.34 4.53 9.23
N THR A 88 -4.22 3.65 8.24
CA THR A 88 -3.24 2.55 8.25
C THR A 88 -2.28 2.68 7.08
N TYR A 89 -0.99 2.55 7.38
CA TYR A 89 0.10 2.64 6.40
C TYR A 89 0.95 1.37 6.42
N GLU A 90 1.31 0.92 5.23
CA GLU A 90 2.26 -0.17 5.01
C GLU A 90 3.62 0.41 4.62
N TYR A 91 4.69 -0.13 5.21
CA TYR A 91 6.09 0.23 5.00
C TYR A 91 6.87 -0.97 4.47
N PHE A 92 7.34 -0.87 3.23
CA PHE A 92 8.04 -1.95 2.52
C PHE A 92 9.55 -1.88 2.76
N GLY A 93 10.17 -3.03 2.98
CA GLY A 93 11.60 -3.17 3.20
C GLY A 93 12.04 -3.13 4.66
N VAL A 94 11.08 -3.00 5.60
CA VAL A 94 11.38 -3.03 7.04
C VAL A 94 11.73 -4.46 7.43
N ASN A 95 13.00 -4.74 7.71
CA ASN A 95 13.44 -6.06 8.13
C ASN A 95 13.15 -6.35 9.62
N GLN A 96 13.20 -7.62 9.99
CA GLN A 96 12.91 -8.08 11.35
C GLN A 96 13.81 -7.42 12.41
N LYS A 97 15.10 -7.19 12.12
CA LYS A 97 16.03 -6.55 13.07
C LYS A 97 15.63 -5.10 13.38
N LEU A 98 15.21 -4.35 12.36
CA LEU A 98 14.72 -2.99 12.53
C LEU A 98 13.38 -2.97 13.26
N PHE A 99 12.49 -3.90 12.93
CA PHE A 99 11.21 -4.05 13.62
C PHE A 99 11.38 -4.35 15.11
N GLN A 100 12.28 -5.27 15.50
CA GLN A 100 12.58 -5.53 16.91
C GLN A 100 13.09 -4.28 17.65
N LYS A 101 13.89 -3.43 16.99
CA LYS A 101 14.32 -2.13 17.57
C LYS A 101 13.15 -1.16 17.71
N PHE A 102 12.20 -1.18 16.77
CA PHE A 102 10.99 -0.38 16.85
C PHE A 102 10.16 -0.79 18.08
N VAL A 103 9.87 -2.08 18.26
CA VAL A 103 9.06 -2.59 19.39
C VAL A 103 9.66 -2.24 20.75
N ASN A 104 10.99 -2.26 20.87
CA ASN A 104 11.69 -1.95 22.12
C ASN A 104 12.00 -0.46 22.32
N ALA A 105 11.53 0.43 21.43
CA ALA A 105 11.82 1.84 21.52
C ALA A 105 11.03 2.50 22.66
N LYS A 106 11.68 3.43 23.39
CA LYS A 106 11.02 4.24 24.44
C LYS A 106 9.80 5.03 23.93
N SER A 107 9.80 5.39 22.64
CA SER A 107 8.69 6.06 21.98
C SER A 107 8.63 5.55 20.54
N LEU A 108 7.58 4.78 20.26
CA LEU A 108 7.34 4.18 18.94
C LEU A 108 7.20 5.28 17.87
N SER A 109 6.43 6.33 18.13
CA SER A 109 6.20 7.45 17.21
C SER A 109 7.52 8.16 16.84
N ASN A 110 8.39 8.45 17.83
CA ASN A 110 9.67 9.10 17.57
C ASN A 110 10.67 8.18 16.85
N PHE A 111 10.67 6.89 17.18
CA PHE A 111 11.50 5.92 16.46
C PHE A 111 11.02 5.78 15.01
N GLY A 112 9.71 5.61 14.81
CA GLY A 112 9.06 5.53 13.52
C GLY A 112 9.41 6.71 12.62
N LYS A 113 9.22 7.95 13.09
CA LYS A 113 9.59 9.17 12.33
C LYS A 113 11.05 9.19 11.86
N ARG A 114 11.98 8.75 12.72
CA ARG A 114 13.42 8.80 12.46
C ARG A 114 13.96 7.64 11.64
N LYS A 115 13.33 6.47 11.73
CA LYS A 115 13.90 5.21 11.22
C LYS A 115 13.01 4.49 10.22
N VAL A 116 11.72 4.79 10.15
CA VAL A 116 10.76 4.04 9.33
C VAL A 116 9.95 4.97 8.40
N PHE A 117 9.15 5.86 8.98
CA PHE A 117 8.07 6.59 8.30
C PHE A 117 8.54 7.49 7.16
N ASN A 118 9.76 8.03 7.27
CA ASN A 118 10.35 8.90 6.25
C ASN A 118 11.44 8.21 5.43
N SER A 119 11.71 6.92 5.67
CA SER A 119 12.88 6.23 5.12
C SER A 119 12.52 5.07 4.19
N PHE A 120 11.30 4.54 4.28
CA PHE A 120 10.86 3.41 3.47
C PHE A 120 9.80 3.82 2.45
N LEU A 121 9.70 3.03 1.37
CA LEU A 121 8.53 3.10 0.50
C LEU A 121 7.30 2.76 1.35
N TYR A 122 6.25 3.54 1.20
CA TYR A 122 5.01 3.32 1.93
C TYR A 122 3.80 3.53 1.04
N ARG A 123 2.67 2.94 1.46
CA ARG A 123 1.34 3.26 0.93
C ARG A 123 0.32 3.32 2.06
N LYS A 124 -0.80 3.98 1.79
CA LYS A 124 -1.98 3.94 2.66
C LYS A 124 -2.79 2.70 2.32
N SER A 125 -2.93 1.76 3.27
CA SER A 125 -3.68 0.50 3.06
C SER A 125 -5.15 0.62 3.46
N LYS A 126 -5.47 1.44 4.47
CA LYS A 126 -6.84 1.74 4.90
C LYS A 126 -7.02 3.24 5.10
N LYS A 127 -8.16 3.75 4.63
CA LYS A 127 -8.61 5.10 4.98
C LYS A 127 -9.35 5.03 6.30
N ALA A 128 -9.13 6.05 7.15
CA ALA A 128 -10.02 6.32 8.27
C ALA A 128 -11.46 6.29 7.75
N THR A 129 -12.24 5.31 8.20
CA THR A 129 -13.66 5.27 7.93
C THR A 129 -14.23 6.42 8.75
N ALA A 130 -14.88 7.40 8.10
CA ALA A 130 -15.68 8.35 8.84
C ALA A 130 -16.68 7.53 9.64
N LEU A 131 -16.59 7.59 10.97
CA LEU A 131 -17.63 7.04 11.85
C LEU A 131 -18.95 7.66 11.40
N ALA A 132 -19.87 6.80 10.96
CA ALA A 132 -21.27 7.16 10.69
C ALA A 132 -21.98 7.51 11.99
#